data_AF-Q2HH89-F1
#
_entry.id   AF-Q2HH89-F1
#
_cell.length_a   1.000
_cell.length_b   1.000
_cell.length_c   1.000
_cell.angle_alpha   90.00
_cell.angle_beta   90.00
_cell.angle_gamma   90.00
#
_symmetry.space_group_name_H-M   'P 1'
#
loop_
_entity.id
_entity.type
_entity.pdbx_description
1 polymer ?
#
loop_
_entity_poly.entity_id
_entity_poly.type
_entity_poly.pdbx_seq_one_letter_code
_entity_poly.pdbx_strand_id
1 'polypeptide(L)'
;MGSTAYAAYKNGAANASSAHTVTAMSRWSVLDKQLPPIDRIRAIHVYDFDNTLFKTPLPNPKLWNGPTIGMLSNPDAFVNGGWWHDSRILAATGEGLAKEEPRAWDGWWNEKIVELIHLSNKQKDAVCVLLTGRSESGFGELIKRMVKSKGLEFDLISLKPSVGPNNERITNTMVFKQIFLEALMETYKHAEEIRIYEDRIKHVKGFRDFLDEYNIRKLNGMEGAPTRGTINGEVIQVVDIATFLDPIVEVAEVQQIITDHNAALSKRRRGSKGERFAIKKTVFYTGYMINNADTQRLLTLAQTPQNLSEGDIKFHANNIMICPRPCPPGILEKVGGMGNKMTWEVTGTANLENSIWAVCVKPVPATAKFHTGDPVPLVVLALRKGARHAEAGKIQKWQPVTPDKAFRFETTVGEKILLRIESDGPSQHGPAGRALNKRKHTAGQDDFRARPSGAIQQQQQQQQQHPQQQQQHRQFHHQGNFAGSAGGGGGGGGRGGAGRGNFRGGGGAGRGNKGQRGGAAKGRGGRGGHGGGGHHYKSLDDVGGRDSQGGFAQMYEDEPHTRFQNQNIPKGPSNPGNPGFYGGGGGGGGGGQQQQQQQQQQFGRPGNNQPGGGAGGGVSELNNYY
;
A
#
# COMPACT_ATOMS: atom_id res chain seq x y z
N MET A 1 -4.78 3.79 31.57
CA MET A 1 -4.17 2.48 31.26
C MET A 1 -5.16 1.72 30.41
N GLY A 2 -4.81 1.34 29.19
CA GLY A 2 -5.63 0.48 28.34
C GLY A 2 -4.89 -0.84 28.17
N SER A 3 -5.51 -1.94 28.61
CA SER A 3 -4.97 -3.28 28.39
C SER A 3 -4.80 -3.52 26.90
N THR A 4 -3.64 -4.02 26.47
CA THR A 4 -3.54 -4.57 25.11
C THR A 4 -4.49 -5.75 24.95
N ALA A 5 -4.79 -6.12 23.69
CA ALA A 5 -5.65 -7.26 23.39
C ALA A 5 -5.07 -8.61 23.87
N TYR A 6 -3.76 -8.66 24.16
CA TYR A 6 -3.02 -9.86 24.54
C TYR A 6 -3.55 -10.50 25.84
N ALA A 7 -3.77 -9.68 26.88
CA ALA A 7 -4.20 -10.16 28.20
C ALA A 7 -5.54 -10.93 28.19
N ALA A 8 -6.41 -10.70 27.20
CA ALA A 8 -7.70 -11.36 27.08
C ALA A 8 -7.61 -12.84 26.64
N TYR A 9 -6.49 -13.28 26.05
CA TYR A 9 -6.36 -14.63 25.49
C TYR A 9 -5.94 -15.71 26.50
N LYS A 10 -5.42 -15.37 27.70
CA LYS A 10 -4.90 -16.36 28.67
C LYS A 10 -5.94 -17.19 29.44
N ASN A 11 -7.25 -17.01 29.20
CA ASN A 11 -8.34 -17.64 29.97
C ASN A 11 -8.57 -19.15 29.68
N GLY A 12 -7.51 -19.94 29.43
CA GLY A 12 -7.68 -21.35 29.05
C GLY A 12 -6.40 -22.18 28.91
N ALA A 13 -5.53 -22.21 29.92
CA ALA A 13 -4.39 -23.13 29.98
C ALA A 13 -4.24 -23.75 31.38
N ALA A 14 -4.10 -25.08 31.44
CA ALA A 14 -3.80 -25.84 32.66
C ALA A 14 -2.39 -26.46 32.56
N ASN A 15 -1.78 -26.73 33.72
CA ASN A 15 -0.45 -27.37 33.87
C ASN A 15 0.74 -26.59 33.27
N ALA A 16 1.14 -25.51 33.94
CA ALA A 16 2.23 -24.62 33.52
C ALA A 16 3.67 -25.20 33.62
N SER A 17 3.87 -26.37 34.25
CA SER A 17 5.22 -26.88 34.59
C SER A 17 5.98 -27.56 33.44
N SER A 18 5.35 -27.80 32.29
CA SER A 18 5.95 -28.51 31.14
C SER A 18 6.05 -27.69 29.84
N ALA A 19 5.56 -26.46 29.83
CA ALA A 19 5.38 -25.67 28.59
C ALA A 19 6.67 -25.06 28.01
N HIS A 20 7.66 -24.73 28.86
CA HIS A 20 8.81 -23.91 28.48
C HIS A 20 10.11 -24.72 28.47
N THR A 21 10.29 -25.52 27.42
CA THR A 21 11.48 -26.36 27.19
C THR A 21 11.96 -26.23 25.75
N VAL A 22 13.24 -26.53 25.48
CA VAL A 22 13.77 -26.53 24.10
C VAL A 22 13.00 -27.47 23.17
N THR A 23 12.48 -28.60 23.67
CA THR A 23 11.66 -29.57 22.93
C THR A 23 10.22 -29.11 22.68
N ALA A 24 9.72 -28.15 23.46
CA ALA A 24 8.49 -27.43 23.15
C ALA A 24 8.76 -26.27 22.18
N MET A 25 9.90 -25.58 22.32
CA MET A 25 10.29 -24.45 21.49
C MET A 25 10.60 -24.84 20.04
N SER A 26 11.24 -26.00 19.80
CA SER A 26 11.51 -26.48 18.43
C SER A 26 10.24 -26.68 17.60
N ARG A 27 9.08 -26.93 18.22
CA ARG A 27 7.77 -27.07 17.56
C ARG A 27 7.24 -25.77 16.94
N TRP A 28 7.85 -24.62 17.25
CA TRP A 28 7.55 -23.34 16.62
C TRP A 28 8.40 -23.06 15.37
N SER A 29 9.25 -24.01 14.94
CA SER A 29 10.25 -23.82 13.89
C SER A 29 10.10 -24.78 12.72
N VAL A 30 10.30 -24.28 11.50
CA VAL A 30 10.39 -25.09 10.27
C VAL A 30 11.78 -25.73 10.04
N LEU A 31 12.71 -25.52 10.99
CA LEU A 31 14.03 -26.14 11.02
C LEU A 31 14.05 -27.36 11.95
N ASP A 32 14.49 -28.49 11.42
CA ASP A 32 14.94 -29.63 12.24
C ASP A 32 16.39 -29.38 12.69
N LYS A 33 16.54 -28.56 13.75
CA LYS A 33 17.83 -28.17 14.33
C LYS A 33 17.77 -28.33 15.86
N GLN A 34 18.80 -28.93 16.45
CA GLN A 34 18.95 -28.93 17.90
C GLN A 34 19.18 -27.50 18.42
N LEU A 35 18.33 -27.07 19.35
CA LEU A 35 18.41 -25.73 19.93
C LEU A 35 19.52 -25.62 21.00
N PRO A 36 20.10 -24.43 21.22
CA PRO A 36 21.07 -24.19 22.27
C PRO A 36 20.56 -24.54 23.70
N PRO A 37 21.43 -25.02 24.60
CA PRO A 37 21.08 -25.25 26.01
C PRO A 37 20.66 -23.97 26.75
N ILE A 38 19.61 -24.06 27.57
CA ILE A 38 18.97 -22.93 28.27
C ILE A 38 19.92 -22.19 29.21
N ASP A 39 20.87 -22.91 29.82
CA ASP A 39 21.91 -22.41 30.73
C ASP A 39 22.94 -21.48 30.07
N ARG A 40 23.10 -21.58 28.75
CA ARG A 40 24.14 -20.88 27.98
C ARG A 40 23.69 -19.55 27.38
N ILE A 41 22.39 -19.34 27.21
CA ILE A 41 21.86 -18.19 26.48
C ILE A 41 21.65 -16.98 27.39
N ARG A 42 22.29 -15.85 27.02
CA ARG A 42 22.24 -14.52 27.63
C ARG A 42 21.52 -13.50 26.74
N ALA A 43 21.51 -13.69 25.42
CA ALA A 43 20.88 -12.76 24.47
C ALA A 43 19.90 -13.47 23.52
N ILE A 44 18.83 -12.77 23.13
CA ILE A 44 17.87 -13.22 22.13
C ILE A 44 17.85 -12.20 20.98
N HIS A 45 18.19 -12.62 19.75
CA HIS A 45 18.15 -11.74 18.58
C HIS A 45 17.07 -12.22 17.60
N VAL A 46 16.08 -11.36 17.35
CA VAL A 46 14.89 -11.66 16.55
C VAL A 46 14.81 -10.72 15.34
N TYR A 47 14.72 -11.29 14.16
CA TYR A 47 14.63 -10.58 12.88
C TYR A 47 13.28 -10.90 12.22
N ASP A 48 12.56 -9.89 11.72
CA ASP A 48 11.47 -10.13 10.76
C ASP A 48 12.04 -10.41 9.35
N PHE A 49 11.26 -11.07 8.52
CA PHE A 49 11.61 -11.40 7.14
C PHE A 49 11.26 -10.25 6.18
N ASP A 50 9.96 -10.02 5.97
CA ASP A 50 9.44 -9.08 4.97
C ASP A 50 9.86 -7.63 5.32
N ASN A 51 10.45 -6.95 4.34
CA ASN A 51 10.95 -5.56 4.33
C ASN A 51 11.94 -5.19 5.45
N THR A 52 12.26 -6.14 6.33
CA THR A 52 13.27 -6.05 7.38
C THR A 52 14.58 -6.68 6.91
N LEU A 53 14.59 -8.01 6.70
CA LEU A 53 15.75 -8.77 6.21
C LEU A 53 15.77 -8.86 4.67
N PHE A 54 14.60 -9.07 4.06
CA PHE A 54 14.43 -9.25 2.63
C PHE A 54 13.51 -8.16 2.06
N LYS A 55 13.88 -7.54 0.93
CA LYS A 55 13.07 -6.53 0.26
C LYS A 55 11.95 -7.24 -0.50
N THR A 56 10.81 -7.47 0.15
CA THR A 56 9.70 -8.16 -0.49
C THR A 56 8.92 -7.18 -1.38
N PRO A 57 8.66 -7.52 -2.65
CA PRO A 57 7.87 -6.66 -3.53
C PRO A 57 6.51 -6.27 -2.94
N LEU A 58 6.18 -4.98 -3.07
CA LEU A 58 4.86 -4.41 -2.81
C LEU A 58 4.03 -4.39 -4.11
N PRO A 59 2.69 -4.34 -4.06
CA PRO A 59 1.88 -4.09 -5.25
C PRO A 59 2.18 -2.70 -5.82
N ASN A 60 2.48 -2.62 -7.12
CA ASN A 60 3.03 -1.42 -7.74
C ASN A 60 1.98 -0.33 -8.01
N PRO A 61 2.09 0.87 -7.40
CA PRO A 61 1.12 1.95 -7.55
C PRO A 61 1.17 2.65 -8.91
N LYS A 62 2.18 2.34 -9.75
CA LYS A 62 2.22 2.78 -11.15
C LYS A 62 1.36 1.89 -12.06
N LEU A 63 1.02 0.67 -11.61
CA LEU A 63 0.21 -0.31 -12.33
C LEU A 63 -1.22 -0.34 -11.80
N TRP A 64 -1.42 -0.48 -10.50
CA TRP A 64 -2.72 -0.72 -9.88
C TRP A 64 -3.31 0.54 -9.24
N ASN A 65 -4.62 0.72 -9.37
CA ASN A 65 -5.30 1.77 -8.60
C ASN A 65 -5.32 1.47 -7.09
N GLY A 66 -5.42 2.51 -6.25
CA GLY A 66 -5.39 2.37 -4.78
C GLY A 66 -6.39 1.35 -4.20
N PRO A 67 -7.65 1.28 -4.67
CA PRO A 67 -8.60 0.23 -4.28
C PRO A 67 -8.11 -1.19 -4.59
N THR A 68 -7.44 -1.39 -5.74
CA THR A 68 -6.91 -2.71 -6.13
C THR A 68 -5.72 -3.11 -5.28
N ILE A 69 -4.83 -2.17 -4.90
CA ILE A 69 -3.76 -2.43 -3.92
C ILE A 69 -4.37 -2.85 -2.57
N GLY A 70 -5.43 -2.17 -2.12
CA GLY A 70 -6.16 -2.54 -0.91
C GLY A 70 -6.87 -3.91 -1.00
N MET A 71 -7.26 -4.34 -2.19
CA MET A 71 -7.83 -5.67 -2.45
C MET A 71 -6.74 -6.75 -2.49
N LEU A 72 -5.62 -6.51 -3.17
CA LEU A 72 -4.47 -7.42 -3.27
C LEU A 72 -3.84 -7.71 -1.89
N SER A 73 -3.77 -6.69 -1.02
CA SER A 73 -3.26 -6.86 0.34
C SER A 73 -4.28 -7.41 1.36
N ASN A 74 -5.50 -7.80 0.94
CA ASN A 74 -6.52 -8.31 1.85
C ASN A 74 -6.63 -9.85 1.79
N PRO A 75 -6.37 -10.59 2.89
CA PRO A 75 -6.53 -12.05 2.94
C PRO A 75 -7.92 -12.54 2.51
N ASP A 76 -8.98 -11.82 2.87
CA ASP A 76 -10.36 -12.27 2.59
C ASP A 76 -10.82 -11.97 1.15
N ALA A 77 -10.03 -11.22 0.37
CA ALA A 77 -10.39 -10.86 -1.01
C ALA A 77 -10.21 -12.00 -2.01
N PHE A 78 -9.31 -12.96 -1.75
CA PHE A 78 -9.05 -14.08 -2.65
C PHE A 78 -8.97 -15.43 -1.93
N VAL A 79 -9.35 -16.52 -2.62
CA VAL A 79 -9.38 -17.88 -2.03
C VAL A 79 -7.98 -18.38 -1.63
N ASN A 80 -6.93 -17.85 -2.26
CA ASN A 80 -5.52 -18.05 -1.96
C ASN A 80 -4.91 -16.96 -1.05
N GLY A 81 -5.71 -16.02 -0.52
CA GLY A 81 -5.28 -14.97 0.39
C GLY A 81 -4.59 -13.75 -0.24
N GLY A 82 -4.44 -13.70 -1.56
CA GLY A 82 -3.84 -12.54 -2.25
C GLY A 82 -2.34 -12.38 -1.97
N TRP A 83 -1.84 -11.15 -2.12
CA TRP A 83 -0.42 -10.81 -2.27
C TRP A 83 0.48 -11.30 -1.12
N TRP A 84 0.00 -11.21 0.12
CA TRP A 84 0.80 -11.57 1.30
C TRP A 84 0.70 -13.06 1.69
N HIS A 85 -0.15 -13.82 1.01
CA HIS A 85 -0.42 -15.23 1.29
C HIS A 85 -0.11 -16.18 0.13
N ASP A 86 -0.01 -15.66 -1.09
CA ASP A 86 0.47 -16.43 -2.24
C ASP A 86 2.01 -16.43 -2.29
N SER A 87 2.62 -17.61 -2.17
CA SER A 87 4.09 -17.72 -2.17
C SER A 87 4.72 -17.56 -3.55
N ARG A 88 3.93 -17.54 -4.64
CA ARG A 88 4.43 -17.22 -5.98
C ARG A 88 4.88 -15.77 -6.09
N ILE A 89 4.20 -14.84 -5.42
CA ILE A 89 4.60 -13.42 -5.38
C ILE A 89 6.01 -13.24 -4.81
N LEU A 90 6.35 -13.96 -3.74
CA LEU A 90 7.71 -13.95 -3.19
C LEU A 90 8.70 -14.70 -4.11
N ALA A 91 8.29 -15.83 -4.68
CA ALA A 91 9.11 -16.61 -5.61
C ALA A 91 9.36 -15.90 -6.96
N ALA A 92 8.53 -14.94 -7.35
CA ALA A 92 8.65 -14.13 -8.56
C ALA A 92 9.63 -12.95 -8.42
N THR A 93 10.13 -12.68 -7.22
CA THR A 93 11.13 -11.63 -6.95
C THR A 93 12.37 -11.78 -7.84
N GLY A 94 12.92 -10.66 -8.32
CA GLY A 94 14.05 -10.65 -9.26
C GLY A 94 13.66 -11.15 -10.65
N GLU A 95 14.49 -11.97 -11.27
CA GLU A 95 14.11 -12.74 -12.47
C GLU A 95 13.39 -14.07 -12.15
N GLY A 96 12.92 -14.24 -10.91
CA GLY A 96 12.19 -15.40 -10.42
C GLY A 96 13.08 -16.54 -9.89
N LEU A 97 12.49 -17.37 -9.03
CA LEU A 97 13.10 -18.43 -8.22
C LEU A 97 14.22 -19.23 -8.92
N ALA A 98 13.99 -19.71 -10.15
CA ALA A 98 14.95 -20.55 -10.87
C ALA A 98 16.24 -19.83 -11.29
N LYS A 99 16.23 -18.49 -11.37
CA LYS A 99 17.40 -17.65 -11.67
C LYS A 99 17.99 -17.02 -10.42
N GLU A 100 17.15 -16.65 -9.45
CA GLU A 100 17.61 -15.96 -8.24
C GLU A 100 18.15 -16.89 -7.15
N GLU A 101 17.63 -18.12 -7.01
CA GLU A 101 18.15 -19.05 -5.98
C GLU A 101 19.64 -19.39 -6.18
N PRO A 102 20.16 -19.66 -7.39
CA PRO A 102 21.59 -19.82 -7.63
C PRO A 102 22.42 -18.56 -7.40
N ARG A 103 21.80 -17.37 -7.43
CA ARG A 103 22.41 -16.07 -7.12
C ARG A 103 22.23 -15.65 -5.66
N ALA A 104 21.54 -16.47 -4.87
CA ALA A 104 21.07 -16.13 -3.55
C ALA A 104 20.26 -14.82 -3.46
N TRP A 105 19.46 -14.47 -4.48
CA TRP A 105 18.72 -13.20 -4.59
C TRP A 105 19.59 -11.97 -4.31
N ASP A 106 20.75 -11.87 -4.98
CA ASP A 106 21.67 -10.74 -4.79
C ASP A 106 20.99 -9.38 -5.03
N GLY A 107 21.39 -8.37 -4.25
CA GLY A 107 20.76 -7.04 -4.23
C GLY A 107 19.37 -6.98 -3.55
N TRP A 108 18.65 -8.08 -3.32
CA TRP A 108 17.33 -8.07 -2.67
C TRP A 108 17.37 -8.13 -1.14
N TRP A 109 18.50 -8.51 -0.54
CA TRP A 109 18.65 -8.51 0.92
C TRP A 109 18.95 -7.12 1.48
N ASN A 110 18.65 -6.95 2.76
CA ASN A 110 19.14 -5.84 3.57
C ASN A 110 20.49 -6.23 4.18
N GLU A 111 21.58 -5.93 3.47
CA GLU A 111 22.94 -6.40 3.83
C GLU A 111 23.39 -5.97 5.25
N LYS A 112 22.82 -4.89 5.81
CA LYS A 112 23.07 -4.49 7.21
C LYS A 112 22.45 -5.46 8.22
N ILE A 113 21.30 -6.05 7.90
CA ILE A 113 20.65 -7.06 8.74
C ILE A 113 21.33 -8.43 8.56
N VAL A 114 21.78 -8.74 7.34
CA VAL A 114 22.67 -9.89 7.04
C VAL A 114 23.94 -9.83 7.90
N GLU A 115 24.61 -8.69 7.98
CA GLU A 115 25.78 -8.50 8.86
C GLU A 115 25.45 -8.74 10.34
N LEU A 116 24.32 -8.23 10.83
CA LEU A 116 23.87 -8.44 12.22
C LEU A 116 23.53 -9.91 12.53
N ILE A 117 23.00 -10.67 11.57
CA ILE A 117 22.79 -12.13 11.69
C ILE A 117 24.15 -12.84 11.76
N HIS A 118 25.11 -12.50 10.90
CA HIS A 118 26.46 -13.07 10.96
C HIS A 118 27.23 -12.69 12.23
N LEU A 119 26.92 -11.55 12.87
CA LEU A 119 27.43 -11.18 14.20
C LEU A 119 26.75 -12.01 15.30
N SER A 120 25.43 -12.18 15.24
CA SER A 120 24.68 -13.05 16.16
C SER A 120 25.22 -14.48 16.16
N ASN A 121 25.51 -15.04 14.99
CA ASN A 121 26.01 -16.42 14.88
C ASN A 121 27.46 -16.58 15.39
N LYS A 122 28.20 -15.48 15.59
CA LYS A 122 29.51 -15.49 16.29
C LYS A 122 29.33 -15.46 17.81
N GLN A 123 28.29 -14.81 18.32
CA GLN A 123 27.97 -14.72 19.74
C GLN A 123 27.42 -16.06 20.26
N LYS A 124 28.20 -16.77 21.10
CA LYS A 124 27.89 -18.15 21.51
C LYS A 124 26.93 -18.28 22.71
N ASP A 125 26.53 -17.15 23.28
CA ASP A 125 25.47 -16.99 24.27
C ASP A 125 24.23 -16.27 23.70
N ALA A 126 24.14 -16.09 22.39
CA ALA A 126 22.93 -15.63 21.72
C ALA A 126 22.13 -16.80 21.11
N VAL A 127 20.81 -16.63 21.01
CA VAL A 127 19.95 -17.42 20.12
C VAL A 127 19.47 -16.54 18.97
N CYS A 128 19.70 -16.97 17.73
CA CYS A 128 19.38 -16.21 16.52
C CYS A 128 18.07 -16.71 15.88
N VAL A 129 17.10 -15.81 15.70
CA VAL A 129 15.71 -16.16 15.35
C VAL A 129 15.20 -15.33 14.16
N LEU A 130 14.64 -16.01 13.16
CA LEU A 130 13.81 -15.41 12.12
C LEU A 130 12.33 -15.58 12.50
N LEU A 131 11.54 -14.50 12.55
CA LEU A 131 10.15 -14.51 13.01
C LEU A 131 9.24 -13.69 12.08
N THR A 132 8.50 -14.37 11.20
CA THR A 132 7.65 -13.74 10.18
C THR A 132 6.16 -14.08 10.30
N GLY A 133 5.31 -13.15 9.84
CA GLY A 133 3.86 -13.35 9.74
C GLY A 133 3.40 -14.22 8.57
N ARG A 134 4.30 -14.62 7.66
CA ARG A 134 4.01 -15.54 6.55
C ARG A 134 3.51 -16.89 7.07
N SER A 135 2.58 -17.51 6.34
CA SER A 135 2.00 -18.80 6.72
C SER A 135 2.99 -19.94 6.53
N GLU A 136 3.14 -20.78 7.56
CA GLU A 136 4.05 -21.93 7.57
C GLU A 136 3.84 -22.84 6.34
N SER A 137 2.59 -23.25 6.11
CA SER A 137 2.18 -24.16 5.04
C SER A 137 2.32 -23.60 3.62
N GLY A 138 2.48 -22.28 3.45
CA GLY A 138 2.68 -21.64 2.15
C GLY A 138 4.13 -21.27 1.86
N PHE A 139 4.91 -20.95 2.90
CA PHE A 139 6.22 -20.29 2.78
C PHE A 139 7.40 -21.05 3.41
N GLY A 140 7.15 -22.09 4.22
CA GLY A 140 8.21 -22.78 4.99
C GLY A 140 9.39 -23.26 4.15
N GLU A 141 9.15 -23.99 3.06
CA GLU A 141 10.23 -24.46 2.18
C GLU A 141 10.86 -23.35 1.33
N LEU A 142 10.09 -22.32 0.95
CA LEU A 142 10.61 -21.19 0.18
C LEU A 142 11.57 -20.35 1.03
N ILE A 143 11.18 -19.95 2.23
CA ILE A 143 12.04 -19.23 3.17
C ILE A 143 13.23 -20.12 3.59
N LYS A 144 12.99 -21.43 3.82
CA LYS A 144 13.99 -22.52 3.92
C LYS A 144 15.14 -22.34 2.91
N ARG A 145 14.78 -22.30 1.63
CA ARG A 145 15.70 -22.19 0.49
C ARG A 145 16.35 -20.80 0.39
N MET A 146 15.58 -19.73 0.56
CA MET A 146 16.07 -18.34 0.48
C MET A 146 17.20 -18.09 1.47
N VAL A 147 16.99 -18.34 2.77
CA VAL A 147 18.04 -18.09 3.79
C VAL A 147 19.26 -18.99 3.61
N LYS A 148 19.04 -20.26 3.21
CA LYS A 148 20.12 -21.21 2.92
C LYS A 148 20.97 -20.76 1.74
N SER A 149 20.35 -20.23 0.67
CA SER A 149 21.09 -19.76 -0.51
C SER A 149 22.04 -18.60 -0.18
N LYS A 150 21.61 -17.66 0.67
CA LYS A 150 22.40 -16.51 1.17
C LYS A 150 23.41 -16.88 2.27
N GLY A 151 23.47 -18.14 2.71
CA GLY A 151 24.36 -18.56 3.80
C GLY A 151 23.96 -18.03 5.19
N LEU A 152 22.68 -17.72 5.39
CA LEU A 152 22.14 -17.24 6.66
C LEU A 152 21.75 -18.42 7.55
N GLU A 153 22.50 -18.64 8.62
CA GLU A 153 22.14 -19.60 9.66
C GLU A 153 21.25 -18.94 10.73
N PHE A 154 20.27 -19.70 11.23
CA PHE A 154 19.44 -19.34 12.37
C PHE A 154 19.35 -20.55 13.32
N ASP A 155 18.96 -20.33 14.57
CA ASP A 155 18.58 -21.40 15.51
C ASP A 155 17.10 -21.76 15.38
N LEU A 156 16.27 -20.74 15.15
CA LEU A 156 14.82 -20.86 14.95
C LEU A 156 14.40 -20.07 13.71
N ILE A 157 13.58 -20.69 12.86
CA ILE A 157 12.83 -19.98 11.81
C ILE A 157 11.35 -20.23 12.09
N SER A 158 10.67 -19.21 12.60
CA SER A 158 9.27 -19.27 13.01
C SER A 158 8.38 -18.52 12.01
N LEU A 159 7.41 -19.24 11.46
CA LEU A 159 6.36 -18.75 10.57
C LEU A 159 5.02 -18.86 11.31
N LYS A 160 4.00 -18.10 10.88
CA LYS A 160 2.64 -18.13 11.45
C LYS A 160 1.99 -19.50 11.16
N PRO A 161 1.79 -20.39 12.14
CA PRO A 161 1.14 -21.67 11.90
C PRO A 161 -0.38 -21.47 11.78
N SER A 162 -1.10 -22.44 11.21
CA SER A 162 -2.57 -22.37 11.12
C SER A 162 -3.26 -22.53 12.48
N VAL A 163 -2.59 -23.16 13.44
CA VAL A 163 -2.98 -23.31 14.86
C VAL A 163 -1.68 -23.31 15.67
N GLY A 164 -1.63 -22.64 16.82
CA GLY A 164 -0.43 -22.68 17.69
C GLY A 164 -0.17 -24.07 18.28
N PRO A 165 1.07 -24.43 18.67
CA PRO A 165 1.42 -25.76 19.19
C PRO A 165 0.60 -26.26 20.39
N ASN A 166 -0.04 -25.35 21.15
CA ASN A 166 -0.96 -25.69 22.25
C ASN A 166 -2.45 -25.66 21.84
N ASN A 167 -2.75 -25.82 20.55
CA ASN A 167 -4.09 -25.70 19.95
C ASN A 167 -4.68 -24.26 19.99
N GLU A 168 -3.82 -23.24 19.98
CA GLU A 168 -4.18 -21.83 20.13
C GLU A 168 -4.72 -21.22 18.82
N ARG A 169 -5.82 -20.44 18.90
CA ARG A 169 -6.36 -19.68 17.77
C ARG A 169 -5.66 -18.35 17.59
N ILE A 170 -4.65 -18.34 16.72
CA ILE A 170 -3.98 -17.11 16.26
C ILE A 170 -4.96 -16.26 15.43
N THR A 171 -5.29 -15.07 15.93
CA THR A 171 -6.24 -14.15 15.27
C THR A 171 -5.59 -13.09 14.40
N ASN A 172 -4.31 -12.75 14.64
CA ASN A 172 -3.51 -11.88 13.79
C ASN A 172 -2.00 -12.12 14.00
N THR A 173 -1.15 -11.54 13.15
CA THR A 173 0.32 -11.70 13.21
C THR A 173 0.93 -11.16 14.50
N MET A 174 0.46 -10.03 15.03
CA MET A 174 0.99 -9.45 16.26
C MET A 174 0.78 -10.38 17.46
N VAL A 175 -0.44 -10.94 17.62
CA VAL A 175 -0.75 -11.92 18.67
C VAL A 175 0.11 -13.17 18.53
N PHE A 176 0.31 -13.69 17.31
CA PHE A 176 1.24 -14.80 17.07
C PHE A 176 2.67 -14.47 17.52
N LYS A 177 3.23 -13.34 17.05
CA LYS A 177 4.60 -12.94 17.41
C LYS A 177 4.74 -12.72 18.92
N GLN A 178 3.75 -12.11 19.59
CA GLN A 178 3.75 -11.94 21.05
C GLN A 178 3.72 -13.27 21.82
N ILE A 179 2.87 -14.22 21.43
CA ILE A 179 2.81 -15.55 22.06
C ILE A 179 4.15 -16.29 21.90
N PHE A 180 4.69 -16.29 20.68
CA PHE A 180 6.00 -16.90 20.39
C PHE A 180 7.13 -16.24 21.21
N LEU A 181 7.16 -14.91 21.28
CA LEU A 181 8.15 -14.16 22.07
C LEU A 181 8.04 -14.46 23.57
N GLU A 182 6.83 -14.56 24.13
CA GLU A 182 6.66 -14.98 25.53
C GLU A 182 7.20 -16.40 25.73
N ALA A 183 6.79 -17.38 24.91
CA ALA A 183 7.28 -18.75 25.01
C ALA A 183 8.82 -18.85 24.87
N LEU A 184 9.43 -17.99 24.03
CA LEU A 184 10.86 -17.90 23.80
C LEU A 184 11.60 -17.33 25.02
N MET A 185 11.12 -16.22 25.59
CA MET A 185 11.70 -15.58 26.77
C MET A 185 11.56 -16.42 28.04
N GLU A 186 10.47 -17.19 28.17
CA GLU A 186 10.27 -18.17 29.25
C GLU A 186 11.16 -19.41 29.09
N THR A 187 11.40 -19.87 27.86
CA THR A 187 12.27 -21.03 27.60
C THR A 187 13.73 -20.64 27.86
N TYR A 188 14.20 -19.53 27.27
CA TYR A 188 15.51 -18.96 27.55
C TYR A 188 15.45 -18.00 28.75
N LYS A 189 14.96 -18.51 29.89
CA LYS A 189 14.79 -17.79 31.16
C LYS A 189 16.05 -17.11 31.71
N HIS A 190 17.24 -17.48 31.20
CA HIS A 190 18.53 -16.90 31.56
C HIS A 190 19.01 -15.79 30.61
N ALA A 191 18.26 -15.49 29.55
CA ALA A 191 18.55 -14.38 28.66
C ALA A 191 18.26 -13.04 29.36
N GLU A 192 19.27 -12.18 29.43
CA GLU A 192 19.23 -10.87 30.10
C GLU A 192 18.71 -9.78 29.14
N GLU A 193 18.90 -9.95 27.82
CA GLU A 193 18.47 -9.02 26.79
C GLU A 193 17.75 -9.68 25.59
N ILE A 194 16.88 -8.90 24.94
CA ILE A 194 16.26 -9.23 23.66
C ILE A 194 16.33 -8.05 22.68
N ARG A 195 16.74 -8.30 21.43
CA ARG A 195 16.70 -7.35 20.31
C ARG A 195 15.71 -7.82 19.26
N ILE A 196 14.80 -6.94 18.85
CA ILE A 196 13.80 -7.22 17.81
C ILE A 196 13.97 -6.21 16.67
N TYR A 197 14.25 -6.70 15.47
CA TYR A 197 14.33 -5.91 14.23
C TYR A 197 13.04 -6.12 13.43
N GLU A 198 12.33 -5.04 13.11
CA GLU A 198 11.02 -5.03 12.44
C GLU A 198 10.83 -3.67 11.74
N ASP A 199 10.25 -3.66 10.54
CA ASP A 199 10.06 -2.46 9.71
C ASP A 199 8.81 -1.66 10.10
N ARG A 200 7.72 -2.38 10.40
CA ARG A 200 6.39 -1.77 10.62
C ARG A 200 6.34 -1.02 11.93
N ILE A 201 6.22 0.32 11.87
CA ILE A 201 6.08 1.20 13.05
C ILE A 201 5.00 0.72 14.04
N LYS A 202 3.87 0.19 13.54
CA LYS A 202 2.82 -0.39 14.40
C LYS A 202 3.30 -1.60 15.20
N HIS A 203 4.08 -2.49 14.58
CA HIS A 203 4.67 -3.64 15.25
C HIS A 203 5.80 -3.22 16.20
N VAL A 204 6.67 -2.31 15.77
CA VAL A 204 7.72 -1.72 16.63
C VAL A 204 7.11 -1.15 17.92
N LYS A 205 5.97 -0.44 17.82
CA LYS A 205 5.23 0.00 19.02
C LYS A 205 4.64 -1.19 19.79
N GLY A 206 3.96 -2.12 19.10
CA GLY A 206 3.32 -3.28 19.71
C GLY A 206 4.26 -4.22 20.48
N PHE A 207 5.54 -4.30 20.09
CA PHE A 207 6.56 -5.03 20.85
C PHE A 207 7.11 -4.26 22.04
N ARG A 208 7.28 -2.93 21.93
CA ARG A 208 7.67 -2.10 23.08
C ARG A 208 6.58 -2.16 24.16
N ASP A 209 5.32 -1.95 23.77
CA ASP A 209 4.15 -2.08 24.65
C ASP A 209 4.12 -3.47 25.33
N PHE A 210 4.36 -4.55 24.57
CA PHE A 210 4.36 -5.93 25.07
C PHE A 210 5.53 -6.24 26.02
N LEU A 211 6.74 -5.75 25.75
CA LEU A 211 7.91 -5.98 26.60
C LEU A 211 7.77 -5.21 27.93
N ASP A 212 7.20 -4.01 27.90
CA ASP A 212 6.83 -3.26 29.10
C ASP A 212 5.76 -4.00 29.92
N GLU A 213 4.65 -4.43 29.29
CA GLU A 213 3.59 -5.21 29.96
C GLU A 213 4.08 -6.57 30.49
N TYR A 214 5.04 -7.22 29.80
CA TYR A 214 5.69 -8.44 30.25
C TYR A 214 6.54 -8.21 31.51
N ASN A 215 7.41 -7.19 31.48
CA ASN A 215 8.25 -6.83 32.63
C ASN A 215 7.40 -6.42 33.85
N ILE A 216 6.32 -5.67 33.64
CA ILE A 216 5.36 -5.28 34.69
C ILE A 216 4.67 -6.52 35.31
N ARG A 217 4.32 -7.55 34.53
CA ARG A 217 3.77 -8.81 35.07
C ARG A 217 4.75 -9.53 35.98
N LYS A 218 6.03 -9.62 35.57
CA LYS A 218 7.08 -10.32 36.36
C LYS A 218 7.42 -9.58 37.66
N LEU A 219 7.54 -8.25 37.62
CA LEU A 219 7.79 -7.44 38.83
C LEU A 219 6.66 -7.54 39.86
N ASN A 220 5.41 -7.61 39.42
CA ASN A 220 4.24 -7.66 40.30
C ASN A 220 3.85 -9.09 40.76
N GLY A 221 4.59 -10.13 40.37
CA GLY A 221 4.30 -11.53 40.77
C GLY A 221 2.93 -12.05 40.30
N MET A 222 2.31 -11.43 39.30
CA MET A 222 0.91 -11.68 38.90
C MET A 222 0.65 -13.08 38.31
N GLU A 223 1.71 -13.83 38.01
CA GLU A 223 1.66 -15.17 37.42
C GLU A 223 2.15 -16.26 38.39
N GLY A 224 2.28 -15.94 39.69
CA GLY A 224 2.82 -16.82 40.72
C GLY A 224 4.33 -16.63 40.91
N ALA A 225 5.03 -17.70 41.30
CA ALA A 225 6.48 -17.66 41.47
C ALA A 225 7.17 -17.38 40.12
N PRO A 226 7.97 -16.31 39.99
CA PRO A 226 8.51 -15.90 38.69
C PRO A 226 9.53 -16.91 38.14
N THR A 227 9.22 -17.44 36.96
CA THR A 227 10.07 -18.31 36.13
C THR A 227 11.37 -17.65 35.69
N ARG A 228 11.35 -16.32 35.53
CA ARG A 228 12.49 -15.45 35.27
C ARG A 228 12.26 -14.04 35.82
N GLY A 229 13.34 -13.26 35.93
CA GLY A 229 13.26 -11.82 36.16
C GLY A 229 12.83 -11.04 34.91
N THR A 230 12.90 -9.72 34.98
CA THR A 230 12.70 -8.83 33.82
C THR A 230 13.72 -9.10 32.70
N ILE A 231 13.48 -8.54 31.51
CA ILE A 231 14.38 -8.58 30.35
C ILE A 231 14.66 -7.16 29.86
N ASN A 232 15.89 -6.88 29.44
CA ASN A 232 16.23 -5.65 28.71
C ASN A 232 15.74 -5.76 27.26
N GLY A 233 14.78 -4.92 26.87
CA GLY A 233 14.09 -5.04 25.57
C GLY A 233 14.40 -3.91 24.61
N GLU A 234 15.13 -4.20 23.54
CA GLU A 234 15.39 -3.27 22.45
C GLU A 234 14.56 -3.63 21.21
N VAL A 235 13.79 -2.68 20.68
CA VAL A 235 13.01 -2.87 19.45
C VAL A 235 13.46 -1.84 18.42
N ILE A 236 14.23 -2.30 17.44
CA ILE A 236 14.88 -1.51 16.41
C ILE A 236 13.93 -1.41 15.21
N GLN A 237 13.50 -0.19 14.87
CA GLN A 237 12.79 0.04 13.62
C GLN A 237 13.78 -0.05 12.46
N VAL A 238 13.52 -0.95 11.51
CA VAL A 238 14.21 -0.99 10.22
C VAL A 238 13.49 -0.06 9.24
N VAL A 239 14.24 0.61 8.36
CA VAL A 239 13.66 1.48 7.33
C VAL A 239 13.29 0.62 6.11
N ASP A 240 12.00 0.52 5.83
CA ASP A 240 11.46 -0.12 4.63
C ASP A 240 12.03 0.53 3.35
N ILE A 241 12.39 -0.31 2.38
CA ILE A 241 12.80 0.11 1.03
C ILE A 241 11.80 -0.52 0.07
N ALA A 242 10.79 0.27 -0.31
CA ALA A 242 9.75 -0.15 -1.24
C ALA A 242 10.37 -0.67 -2.56
N THR A 243 10.09 -1.93 -2.85
CA THR A 243 10.42 -2.59 -4.12
C THR A 243 9.15 -3.10 -4.79
N PHE A 244 9.23 -3.40 -6.08
CA PHE A 244 8.12 -3.84 -6.91
C PHE A 244 8.59 -5.00 -7.79
N LEU A 245 7.65 -5.80 -8.32
CA LEU A 245 7.99 -6.77 -9.37
C LEU A 245 8.20 -6.04 -10.71
N ASP A 246 8.78 -6.75 -11.68
CA ASP A 246 8.71 -6.32 -13.08
C ASP A 246 7.23 -6.15 -13.50
N PRO A 247 6.85 -5.07 -14.23
CA PRO A 247 5.46 -4.82 -14.59
C PRO A 247 4.73 -5.94 -15.34
N ILE A 248 5.43 -6.74 -16.14
CA ILE A 248 4.83 -7.84 -16.90
C ILE A 248 4.68 -9.07 -15.98
N VAL A 249 5.69 -9.36 -15.17
CA VAL A 249 5.64 -10.41 -14.14
C VAL A 249 4.53 -10.13 -13.12
N GLU A 250 4.40 -8.89 -12.64
CA GLU A 250 3.40 -8.50 -11.66
C GLU A 250 1.97 -8.70 -12.16
N VAL A 251 1.72 -8.32 -13.42
CA VAL A 251 0.41 -8.50 -14.06
C VAL A 251 0.12 -9.98 -14.31
N ALA A 252 1.13 -10.78 -14.65
CA ALA A 252 0.98 -12.23 -14.81
C ALA A 252 0.62 -12.93 -13.48
N GLU A 253 1.33 -12.64 -12.39
CA GLU A 253 1.04 -13.23 -11.07
C GLU A 253 -0.32 -12.79 -10.53
N VAL A 254 -0.69 -11.50 -10.66
CA VAL A 254 -2.03 -11.02 -10.28
C VAL A 254 -3.12 -11.67 -11.15
N GLN A 255 -2.88 -11.87 -12.45
CA GLN A 255 -3.80 -12.62 -13.29
C GLN A 255 -3.90 -14.09 -12.85
N GLN A 256 -2.83 -14.71 -12.37
CA GLN A 256 -2.87 -16.08 -11.86
C GLN A 256 -3.65 -16.18 -10.53
N ILE A 257 -3.47 -15.23 -9.61
CA ILE A 257 -4.29 -15.08 -8.38
C ILE A 257 -5.78 -15.04 -8.73
N ILE A 258 -6.16 -14.25 -9.74
CA ILE A 258 -7.54 -14.14 -10.23
C ILE A 258 -8.03 -15.44 -10.89
N THR A 259 -7.18 -16.10 -11.69
CA THR A 259 -7.48 -17.37 -12.35
C THR A 259 -7.78 -18.47 -11.33
N ASP A 260 -6.95 -18.62 -10.30
CA ASP A 260 -7.12 -19.63 -9.26
C ASP A 260 -8.34 -19.35 -8.37
N HIS A 261 -8.59 -18.08 -8.03
CA HIS A 261 -9.84 -17.65 -7.39
C HIS A 261 -11.06 -18.10 -8.21
N ASN A 262 -11.10 -17.73 -9.48
CA ASN A 262 -12.21 -18.03 -10.39
C ASN A 262 -12.42 -19.55 -10.54
N ALA A 263 -11.34 -20.32 -10.68
CA ALA A 263 -11.38 -21.78 -10.79
C ALA A 263 -11.85 -22.45 -9.49
N ALA A 264 -11.49 -21.91 -8.32
CA ALA A 264 -11.96 -22.39 -7.03
C ALA A 264 -13.46 -22.12 -6.83
N LEU A 265 -13.98 -20.97 -7.25
CA LEU A 265 -15.41 -20.67 -7.20
C LEU A 265 -16.23 -21.64 -8.06
N SER A 266 -15.77 -21.95 -9.28
CA SER A 266 -16.44 -22.90 -10.19
C SER A 266 -16.57 -24.32 -9.62
N LYS A 267 -15.77 -24.68 -8.60
CA LYS A 267 -15.81 -25.99 -7.92
C LYS A 267 -16.72 -26.01 -6.67
N ARG A 268 -17.25 -24.87 -6.21
CA ARG A 268 -18.10 -24.81 -5.01
C ARG A 268 -19.53 -25.29 -5.32
N ARG A 269 -20.20 -25.91 -4.33
CA ARG A 269 -21.60 -26.37 -4.48
C ARG A 269 -22.55 -25.20 -4.75
N ARG A 270 -23.56 -25.44 -5.60
CA ARG A 270 -24.64 -24.49 -5.92
C ARG A 270 -25.22 -23.87 -4.64
N GLY A 271 -25.12 -22.55 -4.51
CA GLY A 271 -25.64 -21.77 -3.39
C GLY A 271 -24.63 -20.80 -2.78
N SER A 272 -23.34 -21.13 -2.76
CA SER A 272 -22.30 -20.22 -2.26
C SER A 272 -21.92 -19.17 -3.30
N LYS A 273 -22.45 -17.94 -3.14
CA LYS A 273 -22.09 -16.78 -3.99
C LYS A 273 -20.69 -16.28 -3.66
N GLY A 274 -19.70 -16.66 -4.48
CA GLY A 274 -18.49 -15.87 -4.67
C GLY A 274 -18.62 -15.02 -5.94
N GLU A 275 -17.95 -13.87 -5.97
CA GLU A 275 -17.87 -13.01 -7.15
C GLU A 275 -16.63 -13.38 -7.97
N ARG A 276 -16.80 -13.60 -9.28
CA ARG A 276 -15.66 -13.81 -10.18
C ARG A 276 -15.02 -12.47 -10.52
N PHE A 277 -13.70 -12.45 -10.71
CA PHE A 277 -12.94 -11.23 -10.97
C PHE A 277 -12.20 -11.27 -12.32
N ALA A 278 -11.88 -10.08 -12.84
CA ALA A 278 -11.06 -9.87 -14.02
C ALA A 278 -10.23 -8.57 -13.88
N ILE A 279 -9.07 -8.51 -14.53
CA ILE A 279 -8.29 -7.27 -14.68
C ILE A 279 -8.98 -6.40 -15.74
N LYS A 280 -9.14 -5.11 -15.47
CA LYS A 280 -9.65 -4.12 -16.44
C LYS A 280 -8.72 -2.92 -16.55
N LYS A 281 -8.47 -2.47 -17.78
CA LYS A 281 -7.67 -1.29 -18.11
C LYS A 281 -8.47 0.00 -17.91
N THR A 282 -7.85 1.03 -17.34
CA THR A 282 -8.39 2.40 -17.27
C THR A 282 -7.37 3.34 -17.90
N VAL A 283 -7.72 3.98 -19.01
CA VAL A 283 -6.86 4.96 -19.69
C VAL A 283 -7.21 6.37 -19.19
N PHE A 284 -6.21 7.11 -18.74
CA PHE A 284 -6.36 8.51 -18.33
C PHE A 284 -6.16 9.46 -19.52
N TYR A 285 -5.12 9.22 -20.31
CA TYR A 285 -4.84 9.95 -21.53
C TYR A 285 -4.03 9.11 -22.50
N THR A 286 -4.10 9.48 -23.79
CA THR A 286 -3.11 9.10 -24.81
C THR A 286 -2.18 10.29 -25.02
N GLY A 287 -0.88 10.05 -25.16
CA GLY A 287 0.14 11.08 -25.30
C GLY A 287 1.40 10.57 -26.00
N TYR A 288 2.25 11.50 -26.42
CA TYR A 288 3.63 11.19 -26.79
C TYR A 288 4.42 11.08 -25.50
N MET A 289 4.69 9.85 -25.05
CA MET A 289 5.36 9.56 -23.79
C MET A 289 6.85 9.89 -23.89
N ILE A 290 7.39 10.49 -22.85
CA ILE A 290 8.78 10.96 -22.76
C ILE A 290 9.55 10.00 -21.84
N ASN A 291 10.73 9.55 -22.26
CA ASN A 291 11.58 8.67 -21.45
C ASN A 291 12.15 9.40 -20.21
N ASN A 292 12.60 8.66 -19.18
CA ASN A 292 13.07 9.28 -17.94
C ASN A 292 14.31 10.18 -18.13
N ALA A 293 15.24 9.86 -19.04
CA ALA A 293 16.43 10.69 -19.25
C ALA A 293 16.05 12.08 -19.80
N ASP A 294 15.16 12.13 -20.78
CA ASP A 294 14.63 13.39 -21.33
C ASP A 294 13.66 14.09 -20.37
N THR A 295 12.91 13.33 -19.56
CA THR A 295 12.12 13.86 -18.42
C THR A 295 13.01 14.69 -17.50
N GLN A 296 14.16 14.14 -17.03
CA GLN A 296 15.08 14.88 -16.17
C GLN A 296 15.69 16.10 -16.87
N ARG A 297 16.04 16.00 -18.17
CA ARG A 297 16.55 17.14 -18.96
C ARG A 297 15.53 18.27 -19.06
N LEU A 298 14.26 17.95 -19.33
CA LEU A 298 13.17 18.92 -19.43
C LEU A 298 12.87 19.60 -18.09
N LEU A 299 12.96 18.87 -16.97
CA LEU A 299 12.81 19.45 -15.62
C LEU A 299 13.85 20.53 -15.30
N THR A 300 15.05 20.51 -15.90
CA THR A 300 16.04 21.61 -15.74
C THR A 300 15.58 22.96 -16.31
N LEU A 301 14.52 22.97 -17.13
CA LEU A 301 13.91 24.18 -17.69
C LEU A 301 12.78 24.73 -16.80
N ALA A 302 12.44 24.05 -15.70
CA ALA A 302 11.39 24.47 -14.77
C ALA A 302 11.86 25.64 -13.91
N GLN A 303 11.50 26.87 -14.30
CA GLN A 303 11.83 28.10 -13.56
C GLN A 303 10.94 28.28 -12.30
N THR A 304 10.95 27.31 -11.39
CA THR A 304 10.17 27.32 -10.15
C THR A 304 10.81 28.22 -9.08
N PRO A 305 10.04 29.09 -8.39
CA PRO A 305 10.55 29.88 -7.27
C PRO A 305 11.11 29.00 -6.13
N GLN A 306 12.31 29.35 -5.64
CA GLN A 306 13.01 28.63 -4.56
C GLN A 306 12.29 28.66 -3.20
N ASN A 307 11.27 29.51 -3.05
CA ASN A 307 10.59 29.79 -1.78
C ASN A 307 9.32 28.93 -1.57
N LEU A 308 9.10 27.90 -2.38
CA LEU A 308 7.92 27.03 -2.34
C LEU A 308 8.25 25.72 -1.62
N SER A 309 7.32 25.20 -0.81
CA SER A 309 7.53 23.93 -0.12
C SER A 309 7.44 22.76 -1.11
N GLU A 310 8.23 21.70 -0.87
CA GLU A 310 8.27 20.52 -1.75
C GLU A 310 6.88 19.89 -1.91
N GLY A 311 6.02 19.94 -0.88
CA GLY A 311 4.65 19.45 -0.91
C GLY A 311 3.60 20.37 -1.57
N ASP A 312 4.02 21.50 -2.16
CA ASP A 312 3.15 22.44 -2.89
C ASP A 312 3.37 22.47 -4.41
N ILE A 313 4.44 21.85 -4.93
CA ILE A 313 4.69 21.67 -6.37
C ILE A 313 4.74 20.17 -6.68
N LYS A 314 4.04 19.74 -7.73
CA LYS A 314 4.27 18.47 -8.41
C LYS A 314 5.08 18.72 -9.67
N PHE A 315 6.14 17.94 -9.88
CA PHE A 315 6.88 17.95 -11.13
C PHE A 315 6.28 16.94 -12.11
N HIS A 316 6.24 17.31 -13.38
CA HIS A 316 5.76 16.49 -14.49
C HIS A 316 6.70 16.76 -15.66
N ALA A 317 7.08 15.76 -16.47
CA ALA A 317 7.77 16.00 -17.75
C ALA A 317 7.73 14.76 -18.65
N ASN A 318 6.66 13.96 -18.49
CA ASN A 318 6.57 12.58 -18.97
C ASN A 318 5.68 12.38 -20.21
N ASN A 319 4.99 13.42 -20.69
CA ASN A 319 4.17 13.35 -21.91
C ASN A 319 3.97 14.71 -22.60
N ILE A 320 3.69 14.66 -23.91
CA ILE A 320 2.96 15.69 -24.66
C ILE A 320 1.56 15.13 -24.93
N MET A 321 0.49 15.84 -24.55
CA MET A 321 -0.86 15.26 -24.57
C MET A 321 -1.46 15.20 -25.98
N ILE A 322 -1.89 14.00 -26.41
CA ILE A 322 -2.68 13.79 -27.64
C ILE A 322 -4.17 13.94 -27.32
N CYS A 323 -4.68 13.26 -26.29
CA CYS A 323 -6.04 13.47 -25.80
C CYS A 323 -6.25 12.97 -24.35
N PRO A 324 -7.07 13.65 -23.52
CA PRO A 324 -7.31 13.32 -22.10
C PRO A 324 -8.32 12.17 -21.90
N ARG A 325 -8.18 11.10 -22.69
CA ARG A 325 -9.06 9.92 -22.79
C ARG A 325 -8.44 8.89 -23.76
N PRO A 326 -8.99 7.66 -23.90
CA PRO A 326 -8.68 6.78 -25.02
C PRO A 326 -8.76 7.50 -26.39
N CYS A 327 -7.76 7.25 -27.23
CA CYS A 327 -7.64 7.91 -28.53
C CYS A 327 -8.69 7.39 -29.54
N PRO A 328 -9.43 8.26 -30.23
CA PRO A 328 -10.25 7.86 -31.38
C PRO A 328 -9.38 7.24 -32.49
N PRO A 329 -9.83 6.17 -33.18
CA PRO A 329 -9.03 5.50 -34.20
C PRO A 329 -8.44 6.44 -35.26
N GLY A 330 -9.22 7.37 -35.82
CA GLY A 330 -8.71 8.32 -36.83
C GLY A 330 -7.73 9.39 -36.30
N ILE A 331 -7.66 9.62 -34.98
CA ILE A 331 -6.60 10.43 -34.38
C ILE A 331 -5.35 9.57 -34.16
N LEU A 332 -5.54 8.34 -33.69
CA LEU A 332 -4.46 7.38 -33.47
C LEU A 332 -3.73 7.03 -34.78
N GLU A 333 -4.47 6.83 -35.87
CA GLU A 333 -3.96 6.66 -37.24
C GLU A 333 -3.18 7.90 -37.70
N LYS A 334 -3.70 9.12 -37.47
CA LYS A 334 -3.02 10.38 -37.84
C LYS A 334 -1.65 10.52 -37.17
N VAL A 335 -1.48 10.01 -35.95
CA VAL A 335 -0.20 10.03 -35.22
C VAL A 335 0.66 8.77 -35.44
N GLY A 336 0.26 7.87 -36.34
CA GLY A 336 1.02 6.69 -36.75
C GLY A 336 0.79 5.42 -35.92
N GLY A 337 -0.18 5.41 -35.02
CA GLY A 337 -0.50 4.27 -34.15
C GLY A 337 0.23 4.26 -32.80
N MET A 338 -0.14 3.30 -31.94
CA MET A 338 0.55 3.05 -30.67
C MET A 338 1.97 2.56 -30.92
N GLY A 339 2.93 2.99 -30.10
CA GLY A 339 4.34 2.68 -30.28
C GLY A 339 5.06 3.50 -31.36
N ASN A 340 4.35 4.33 -32.14
CA ASN A 340 5.00 5.19 -33.13
C ASN A 340 5.85 6.27 -32.45
N LYS A 341 6.98 6.61 -33.08
CA LYS A 341 7.98 7.54 -32.52
C LYS A 341 7.94 8.91 -33.17
N MET A 342 8.24 9.95 -32.39
CA MET A 342 8.34 11.33 -32.87
C MET A 342 9.42 12.10 -32.12
N THR A 343 10.28 12.79 -32.87
CA THR A 343 11.29 13.72 -32.34
C THR A 343 10.70 15.11 -32.19
N TRP A 344 11.00 15.77 -31.08
CA TRP A 344 10.61 17.15 -30.80
C TRP A 344 11.84 18.01 -30.50
N GLU A 345 11.72 19.32 -30.72
CA GLU A 345 12.71 20.33 -30.35
C GLU A 345 12.06 21.36 -29.42
N VAL A 346 12.72 21.68 -28.30
CA VAL A 346 12.27 22.71 -27.36
C VAL A 346 12.41 24.09 -27.99
N THR A 347 11.33 24.88 -27.98
CA THR A 347 11.31 26.22 -28.59
C THR A 347 11.11 27.35 -27.59
N GLY A 348 10.49 27.11 -26.44
CA GLY A 348 10.28 28.14 -25.44
C GLY A 348 9.81 27.63 -24.08
N THR A 349 10.03 28.42 -23.04
CA THR A 349 9.53 28.22 -21.67
C THR A 349 8.40 29.20 -21.36
N ALA A 350 7.47 28.82 -20.48
CA ALA A 350 6.44 29.72 -19.97
C ALA A 350 5.99 29.35 -18.54
N ASN A 351 5.32 30.33 -17.92
CA ASN A 351 4.64 30.18 -16.64
C ASN A 351 3.21 30.74 -16.75
N LEU A 352 2.25 30.07 -16.10
CA LEU A 352 0.90 30.59 -15.86
C LEU A 352 0.72 30.86 -14.37
N GLU A 353 0.60 32.15 -14.00
CA GLU A 353 0.14 32.61 -12.68
C GLU A 353 0.91 32.04 -11.46
N ASN A 354 2.19 31.69 -11.62
CA ASN A 354 2.99 30.95 -10.62
C ASN A 354 2.29 29.66 -10.13
N SER A 355 1.57 29.01 -11.06
CA SER A 355 0.75 27.82 -10.83
C SER A 355 1.03 26.67 -11.80
N ILE A 356 1.47 26.99 -13.04
CA ILE A 356 1.89 26.00 -14.05
C ILE A 356 3.19 26.48 -14.68
N TRP A 357 4.15 25.57 -14.84
CA TRP A 357 5.36 25.77 -15.64
C TRP A 357 5.32 24.81 -16.82
N ALA A 358 5.69 25.26 -18.01
CA ALA A 358 5.65 24.44 -19.22
C ALA A 358 6.74 24.85 -20.22
N VAL A 359 7.03 23.96 -21.17
CA VAL A 359 7.76 24.28 -22.41
C VAL A 359 6.88 24.02 -23.61
N CYS A 360 7.00 24.88 -24.63
CA CYS A 360 6.47 24.60 -25.96
C CYS A 360 7.55 23.93 -26.81
N VAL A 361 7.09 23.06 -27.70
CA VAL A 361 7.93 22.24 -28.58
C VAL A 361 7.39 22.25 -30.00
N LYS A 362 8.25 21.92 -30.97
CA LYS A 362 7.87 21.70 -32.37
C LYS A 362 8.31 20.31 -32.83
N PRO A 363 7.59 19.65 -33.76
CA PRO A 363 8.01 18.38 -34.31
C PRO A 363 9.27 18.53 -35.18
N VAL A 364 10.07 17.47 -35.26
CA VAL A 364 11.25 17.37 -36.12
C VAL A 364 11.12 16.10 -36.98
N PRO A 365 11.06 16.20 -38.33
CA PRO A 365 11.04 17.44 -39.12
C PRO A 365 9.75 18.24 -38.93
N ALA A 366 9.79 19.54 -39.25
CA ALA A 366 8.64 20.44 -39.11
C ALA A 366 7.44 20.07 -40.02
N THR A 367 7.64 19.18 -40.99
CA THR A 367 6.61 18.61 -41.88
C THR A 367 5.94 17.35 -41.32
N ALA A 368 6.37 16.83 -40.16
CA ALA A 368 5.80 15.62 -39.57
C ALA A 368 4.34 15.84 -39.13
N LYS A 369 3.46 14.88 -39.42
CA LYS A 369 2.05 14.92 -39.05
C LYS A 369 1.90 14.57 -37.56
N PHE A 370 1.30 15.47 -36.78
CA PHE A 370 1.04 15.27 -35.35
C PHE A 370 -0.41 15.64 -34.96
N HIS A 371 -0.80 15.34 -33.72
CA HIS A 371 -2.01 15.88 -33.08
C HIS A 371 -1.77 16.07 -31.59
N THR A 372 -2.19 17.21 -31.06
CA THR A 372 -2.13 17.53 -29.63
C THR A 372 -3.50 17.99 -29.14
N GLY A 373 -3.78 17.78 -27.85
CA GLY A 373 -4.99 18.27 -27.20
C GLY A 373 -5.01 19.80 -27.06
N ASP A 374 -3.82 20.41 -26.94
CA ASP A 374 -3.61 21.85 -26.87
C ASP A 374 -3.23 22.45 -28.25
N PRO A 375 -3.56 23.73 -28.54
CA PRO A 375 -3.23 24.39 -29.81
C PRO A 375 -1.73 24.55 -30.06
N VAL A 376 -0.93 24.61 -28.99
CA VAL A 376 0.53 24.63 -29.03
C VAL A 376 1.02 23.33 -28.40
N PRO A 377 1.81 22.49 -29.10
CA PRO A 377 2.43 21.32 -28.50
C PRO A 377 3.31 21.72 -27.31
N LEU A 378 3.01 21.16 -26.14
CA LEU A 378 3.66 21.53 -24.89
C LEU A 378 3.90 20.33 -23.98
N VAL A 379 4.92 20.47 -23.12
CA VAL A 379 5.16 19.62 -21.96
C VAL A 379 4.91 20.47 -20.72
N VAL A 380 4.00 20.04 -19.85
CA VAL A 380 3.87 20.61 -18.50
C VAL A 380 5.07 20.14 -17.68
N LEU A 381 5.85 21.08 -17.15
CA LEU A 381 7.06 20.84 -16.34
C LEU A 381 6.76 20.77 -14.83
N ALA A 382 5.79 21.57 -14.37
CA ALA A 382 5.37 21.56 -12.98
C ALA A 382 3.95 22.10 -12.81
N LEU A 383 3.23 21.60 -11.81
CA LEU A 383 1.93 22.09 -11.35
C LEU A 383 1.99 22.41 -9.87
N ARG A 384 1.58 23.62 -9.50
CA ARG A 384 1.30 23.95 -8.10
C ARG A 384 0.00 23.27 -7.66
N LYS A 385 -0.02 22.81 -6.42
CA LYS A 385 -1.16 22.18 -5.74
C LYS A 385 -2.48 22.94 -5.98
N GLY A 386 -3.38 22.34 -6.78
CA GLY A 386 -4.68 22.88 -7.15
C GLY A 386 -4.81 23.28 -8.63
N ALA A 387 -3.70 23.53 -9.32
CA ALA A 387 -3.67 23.72 -10.77
C ALA A 387 -3.90 22.39 -11.51
N ARG A 388 -4.32 22.46 -12.78
CA ARG A 388 -4.65 21.27 -13.59
C ARG A 388 -3.91 21.29 -14.93
N HIS A 389 -3.47 20.12 -15.39
CA HIS A 389 -2.82 19.92 -16.70
C HIS A 389 -3.58 20.63 -17.85
N ALA A 390 -4.90 20.51 -17.91
CA ALA A 390 -5.76 21.11 -18.95
C ALA A 390 -5.85 22.66 -18.90
N GLU A 391 -5.15 23.32 -17.98
CA GLU A 391 -5.06 24.79 -17.94
C GLU A 391 -3.77 25.30 -18.60
N ALA A 392 -2.81 24.41 -18.91
CA ALA A 392 -1.58 24.76 -19.64
C ALA A 392 -1.84 25.30 -21.05
N GLY A 393 -2.86 24.79 -21.76
CA GLY A 393 -3.32 25.32 -23.07
C GLY A 393 -3.79 26.77 -23.06
N LYS A 394 -3.95 27.41 -21.89
CA LYS A 394 -4.21 28.85 -21.76
C LYS A 394 -2.97 29.71 -22.02
N ILE A 395 -1.76 29.14 -21.99
CA ILE A 395 -0.50 29.89 -22.12
C ILE A 395 -0.36 30.50 -23.53
N GLN A 396 -0.48 31.83 -23.60
CA GLN A 396 -0.29 32.60 -24.85
C GLN A 396 1.13 33.19 -25.00
N LYS A 397 1.83 33.42 -23.89
CA LYS A 397 3.14 34.11 -23.87
C LYS A 397 4.26 33.13 -23.58
N TRP A 398 4.96 32.72 -24.63
CA TRP A 398 6.12 31.84 -24.58
C TRP A 398 7.41 32.66 -24.71
N GLN A 399 8.37 32.43 -23.81
CA GLN A 399 9.72 33.01 -23.89
C GLN A 399 10.61 32.05 -24.69
N PRO A 400 11.25 32.48 -25.79
CA PRO A 400 12.15 31.60 -26.54
C PRO A 400 13.29 31.08 -25.68
N VAL A 401 13.66 29.80 -25.83
CA VAL A 401 14.86 29.25 -25.19
C VAL A 401 16.13 29.69 -25.92
N THR A 402 17.24 29.79 -25.19
CA THR A 402 18.57 29.99 -25.76
C THR A 402 19.06 28.71 -26.48
N PRO A 403 20.01 28.80 -27.44
CA PRO A 403 20.40 27.66 -28.28
C PRO A 403 20.91 26.42 -27.51
N ASP A 404 21.54 26.62 -26.35
CA ASP A 404 21.96 25.56 -25.41
C ASP A 404 20.79 24.77 -24.81
N LYS A 405 19.59 25.38 -24.76
CA LYS A 405 18.35 24.81 -24.21
C LYS A 405 17.36 24.37 -25.29
N ALA A 406 17.62 24.70 -26.56
CA ALA A 406 16.83 24.28 -27.72
C ALA A 406 17.10 22.82 -28.12
N PHE A 407 17.16 21.91 -27.15
CA PHE A 407 17.56 20.53 -27.39
C PHE A 407 16.43 19.68 -27.99
N ARG A 408 16.82 18.55 -28.59
CA ARG A 408 15.91 17.53 -29.11
C ARG A 408 15.78 16.33 -28.18
N PHE A 409 14.61 15.71 -28.22
CA PHE A 409 14.28 14.47 -27.52
C PHE A 409 13.31 13.61 -28.36
N GLU A 410 13.31 12.31 -28.11
CA GLU A 410 12.38 11.37 -28.75
C GLU A 410 11.21 11.02 -27.81
N THR A 411 10.05 10.78 -28.41
CA THR A 411 8.83 10.36 -27.72
C THR A 411 8.14 9.20 -28.42
N THR A 412 7.36 8.42 -27.69
CA THR A 412 6.61 7.26 -28.20
C THR A 412 5.11 7.43 -27.93
N VAL A 413 4.24 7.24 -28.93
CA VAL A 413 2.78 7.30 -28.75
C VAL A 413 2.33 6.18 -27.80
N GLY A 414 1.77 6.54 -26.66
CA GLY A 414 1.37 5.63 -25.60
C GLY A 414 0.18 6.13 -24.78
N GLU A 415 -0.24 5.33 -23.81
CA GLU A 415 -1.34 5.66 -22.89
C GLU A 415 -0.84 5.66 -21.44
N LYS A 416 -1.22 6.68 -20.65
CA LYS A 416 -1.11 6.56 -19.18
C LYS A 416 -2.32 5.78 -18.69
N ILE A 417 -2.05 4.61 -18.14
CA ILE A 417 -3.07 3.65 -17.71
C ILE A 417 -2.96 3.36 -16.21
N LEU A 418 -4.06 2.87 -15.63
CA LEU A 418 -4.02 2.01 -14.44
C LEU A 418 -4.90 0.79 -14.67
N LEU A 419 -4.43 -0.33 -14.16
CA LEU A 419 -5.15 -1.57 -14.03
C LEU A 419 -5.99 -1.54 -12.74
N ARG A 420 -7.10 -2.27 -12.78
CA ARG A 420 -7.97 -2.49 -11.63
C ARG A 420 -8.57 -3.88 -11.67
N ILE A 421 -8.76 -4.48 -10.50
CA ILE A 421 -9.51 -5.73 -10.37
C ILE A 421 -10.98 -5.37 -10.15
N GLU A 422 -11.86 -5.96 -10.95
CA GLU A 422 -13.31 -5.77 -10.85
C GLU A 422 -14.05 -7.09 -11.11
N SER A 423 -15.34 -7.11 -10.75
CA SER A 423 -16.28 -8.19 -11.07
C SER A 423 -16.28 -8.53 -12.57
N ASP A 424 -16.22 -9.83 -12.87
CA ASP A 424 -16.40 -10.47 -14.19
C ASP A 424 -17.88 -10.71 -14.53
N GLY A 425 -18.79 -9.99 -13.88
CA GLY A 425 -20.20 -9.92 -14.26
C GLY A 425 -20.38 -9.06 -15.53
N PRO A 426 -21.46 -9.26 -16.30
CA PRO A 426 -21.73 -8.48 -17.49
C PRO A 426 -21.78 -6.99 -17.15
N SER A 427 -20.77 -6.26 -17.63
CA SER A 427 -20.64 -4.83 -17.43
C SER A 427 -21.84 -4.10 -18.02
N GLN A 428 -22.42 -3.17 -17.26
CA GLN A 428 -23.35 -2.19 -17.80
C GLN A 428 -22.58 -1.21 -18.71
N HIS A 429 -22.28 -1.64 -19.93
CA HIS A 429 -21.76 -0.79 -21.01
C HIS A 429 -22.84 0.17 -21.52
N GLY A 430 -23.33 1.03 -20.65
CA GLY A 430 -23.84 2.32 -21.07
C GLY A 430 -22.66 3.19 -21.54
N PRO A 431 -22.85 4.06 -22.56
CA PRO A 431 -21.84 5.03 -22.94
C PRO A 431 -21.51 5.96 -21.76
N ALA A 432 -20.28 6.47 -21.73
CA ALA A 432 -19.76 7.21 -20.59
C ALA A 432 -20.60 8.46 -20.28
N GLY A 433 -21.15 8.54 -19.06
CA GLY A 433 -21.79 9.76 -18.56
C GLY A 433 -23.08 9.59 -17.75
N ARG A 434 -23.00 9.00 -16.54
CA ARG A 434 -23.95 9.35 -15.47
C ARG A 434 -23.23 9.40 -14.12
N ALA A 435 -22.85 10.61 -13.70
CA ALA A 435 -22.36 10.85 -12.36
C ALA A 435 -23.44 10.47 -11.34
N LEU A 436 -23.09 9.62 -10.36
CA LEU A 436 -23.94 9.34 -9.22
C LEU A 436 -23.97 10.56 -8.31
N ASN A 437 -24.91 11.47 -8.60
CA ASN A 437 -25.23 12.63 -7.79
C ASN A 437 -25.72 12.20 -6.40
N LYS A 438 -24.79 11.91 -5.49
CA LYS A 438 -25.03 11.84 -4.05
C LYS A 438 -25.51 13.23 -3.61
N ARG A 439 -26.83 13.42 -3.62
CA ARG A 439 -27.48 14.64 -3.11
C ARG A 439 -27.00 14.86 -1.68
N LYS A 440 -26.37 16.02 -1.46
CA LYS A 440 -25.90 16.45 -0.14
C LYS A 440 -27.14 16.73 0.72
N HIS A 441 -27.60 15.74 1.48
CA HIS A 441 -28.71 15.91 2.41
C HIS A 441 -28.29 16.91 3.49
N THR A 442 -28.79 18.14 3.35
CA THR A 442 -28.77 19.16 4.39
C THR A 442 -29.68 18.68 5.53
N ALA A 443 -29.09 18.20 6.61
CA ALA A 443 -29.81 17.95 7.85
C ALA A 443 -30.22 19.31 8.44
N GLY A 444 -31.47 19.70 8.20
CA GLY A 444 -32.00 21.02 8.49
C GLY A 444 -33.46 20.97 8.90
N GLN A 445 -33.65 20.67 10.20
CA GLN A 445 -34.78 21.09 11.03
C GLN A 445 -36.19 20.47 10.88
N ASP A 446 -36.92 20.60 11.99
CA ASP A 446 -38.38 20.63 12.19
C ASP A 446 -39.23 19.32 11.99
N ASP A 447 -40.12 18.91 12.92
CA ASP A 447 -40.32 19.35 14.32
C ASP A 447 -41.19 18.39 15.20
N PHE A 448 -41.27 18.69 16.50
CA PHE A 448 -42.39 18.51 17.45
C PHE A 448 -43.04 17.12 17.74
N ARG A 449 -42.75 16.55 18.93
CA ARG A 449 -43.63 16.63 20.15
C ARG A 449 -43.25 15.68 21.29
N ALA A 450 -43.06 16.24 22.50
CA ALA A 450 -43.33 15.57 23.78
C ALA A 450 -43.66 16.60 24.89
N ARG A 451 -44.66 16.31 25.72
CA ARG A 451 -45.18 17.08 26.89
C ARG A 451 -46.03 16.11 27.74
N PRO A 452 -46.38 16.41 29.00
CA PRO A 452 -45.67 17.20 30.03
C PRO A 452 -45.65 16.51 31.42
N SER A 453 -44.77 16.97 32.33
CA SER A 453 -44.88 16.91 33.82
C SER A 453 -43.60 17.51 34.42
N GLY A 454 -43.57 18.23 35.54
CA GLY A 454 -44.64 18.72 36.42
C GLY A 454 -44.16 19.96 37.20
N ALA A 455 -45.05 20.59 37.97
CA ALA A 455 -44.83 21.92 38.57
C ALA A 455 -43.75 21.99 39.68
N ILE A 456 -43.20 23.20 39.92
CA ILE A 456 -43.47 24.00 41.14
C ILE A 456 -43.06 25.46 40.91
N GLN A 457 -43.70 26.40 41.60
CA GLN A 457 -43.45 27.84 41.54
C GLN A 457 -42.35 28.27 42.51
N GLN A 458 -41.66 29.38 42.22
CA GLN A 458 -41.57 30.49 43.18
C GLN A 458 -41.19 31.81 42.48
N GLN A 459 -41.63 32.92 43.07
CA GLN A 459 -41.34 34.29 42.63
C GLN A 459 -40.56 35.02 43.74
N GLN A 460 -39.52 35.76 43.36
CA GLN A 460 -39.10 37.05 43.92
C GLN A 460 -37.98 37.60 43.00
N GLN A 461 -38.14 38.76 42.37
CA GLN A 461 -37.93 40.10 42.92
C GLN A 461 -36.50 40.35 43.43
N GLN A 462 -35.70 41.05 42.63
CA GLN A 462 -35.16 42.40 42.91
C GLN A 462 -34.38 42.88 41.66
N GLN A 463 -34.83 43.97 41.03
CA GLN A 463 -34.37 45.36 41.19
C GLN A 463 -33.09 45.70 40.38
N GLN A 464 -33.26 46.66 39.45
CA GLN A 464 -32.43 47.87 39.28
C GLN A 464 -30.94 47.70 38.83
N GLN A 465 -30.33 48.62 38.07
CA GLN A 465 -30.76 49.95 37.60
C GLN A 465 -29.98 50.39 36.32
N HIS A 466 -30.65 51.16 35.45
CA HIS A 466 -30.08 52.21 34.57
C HIS A 466 -29.17 51.90 33.35
N PRO A 467 -29.11 52.83 32.35
CA PRO A 467 -29.18 52.44 30.93
C PRO A 467 -28.25 53.24 29.99
N GLN A 468 -28.73 53.62 28.79
CA GLN A 468 -28.14 54.50 27.77
C GLN A 468 -27.11 53.83 26.82
N GLN A 469 -26.93 54.26 25.57
CA GLN A 469 -27.46 55.45 24.87
C GLN A 469 -27.66 55.20 23.35
N GLN A 470 -28.52 56.02 22.71
CA GLN A 470 -28.64 56.35 21.26
C GLN A 470 -28.62 55.21 20.20
N GLN A 471 -29.65 55.01 19.36
CA GLN A 471 -30.23 55.91 18.33
C GLN A 471 -29.28 56.30 17.19
N GLN A 472 -29.54 55.78 15.97
CA GLN A 472 -30.01 56.55 14.78
C GLN A 472 -30.24 55.57 13.60
N HIS A 473 -31.40 55.56 12.92
CA HIS A 473 -31.73 56.34 11.69
C HIS A 473 -30.86 55.94 10.48
N ARG A 474 -31.33 55.60 9.26
CA ARG A 474 -32.59 55.79 8.46
C ARG A 474 -32.59 54.76 7.27
N GLN A 475 -33.57 54.53 6.38
CA GLN A 475 -34.99 54.93 6.16
C GLN A 475 -35.72 53.91 5.21
N PHE A 476 -36.95 54.26 4.77
CA PHE A 476 -37.74 53.90 3.55
C PHE A 476 -37.00 53.31 2.31
N HIS A 477 -37.61 52.65 1.30
CA HIS A 477 -39.00 52.23 0.90
C HIS A 477 -38.89 51.12 -0.19
N HIS A 478 -39.85 50.60 -1.00
CA HIS A 478 -41.31 50.72 -1.31
C HIS A 478 -41.80 49.25 -1.59
N GLN A 479 -43.04 48.81 -1.33
CA GLN A 479 -44.31 48.94 -2.10
C GLN A 479 -44.31 48.41 -3.55
N GLY A 480 -45.19 47.43 -3.87
CA GLY A 480 -45.46 46.97 -5.25
C GLY A 480 -46.25 45.65 -5.36
N ASN A 481 -47.54 45.72 -5.73
CA ASN A 481 -48.37 44.55 -6.09
C ASN A 481 -48.13 44.14 -7.56
N PHE A 482 -48.47 42.89 -7.92
CA PHE A 482 -49.45 42.61 -9.00
C PHE A 482 -49.95 41.14 -8.94
N ALA A 483 -51.10 40.86 -9.55
CA ALA A 483 -51.75 39.54 -9.54
C ALA A 483 -52.56 39.24 -10.82
N GLY A 484 -52.77 37.95 -11.12
CA GLY A 484 -53.60 37.44 -12.23
C GLY A 484 -52.87 37.28 -13.57
N SER A 485 -53.41 36.55 -14.58
CA SER A 485 -54.53 35.58 -14.57
C SER A 485 -54.56 34.75 -15.88
N ALA A 486 -55.32 33.64 -15.90
CA ALA A 486 -55.60 32.72 -17.04
C ALA A 486 -54.38 31.98 -17.67
N GLY A 487 -54.50 30.81 -18.34
CA GLY A 487 -55.60 29.86 -18.61
C GLY A 487 -55.10 28.79 -19.62
N GLY A 488 -55.70 27.63 -19.88
CA GLY A 488 -56.88 26.92 -19.35
C GLY A 488 -57.10 25.56 -20.07
N GLY A 489 -57.98 24.69 -19.56
CA GLY A 489 -58.25 23.32 -20.09
C GLY A 489 -57.19 22.27 -19.70
N GLY A 490 -57.46 20.96 -19.53
CA GLY A 490 -58.66 20.12 -19.71
C GLY A 490 -58.27 18.79 -20.39
N GLY A 491 -58.76 17.58 -20.07
CA GLY A 491 -59.63 17.09 -18.99
C GLY A 491 -59.99 15.59 -19.21
N GLY A 492 -60.54 14.89 -18.20
CA GLY A 492 -61.27 13.62 -18.38
C GLY A 492 -60.67 12.32 -17.82
N GLY A 493 -61.48 11.60 -17.01
CA GLY A 493 -61.38 10.15 -16.72
C GLY A 493 -60.36 9.70 -15.64
N GLY A 494 -60.64 8.72 -14.77
CA GLY A 494 -61.92 8.04 -14.47
C GLY A 494 -61.76 6.53 -14.17
N ARG A 495 -62.43 6.01 -13.11
CA ARG A 495 -62.30 4.63 -12.54
C ARG A 495 -60.96 4.43 -11.81
N GLY A 496 -60.81 3.69 -10.71
CA GLY A 496 -61.69 2.92 -9.80
C GLY A 496 -60.79 2.01 -8.92
N GLY A 497 -61.17 1.40 -7.80
CA GLY A 497 -62.42 1.40 -7.01
C GLY A 497 -62.45 0.18 -6.07
N ALA A 498 -62.71 0.37 -4.76
CA ALA A 498 -62.74 -0.65 -3.69
C ALA A 498 -61.40 -1.39 -3.37
N GLY A 499 -61.20 -2.02 -2.20
CA GLY A 499 -61.92 -1.86 -0.92
C GLY A 499 -62.07 -3.13 -0.06
N ARG A 500 -61.92 -2.98 1.27
CA ARG A 500 -62.23 -3.93 2.38
C ARG A 500 -61.31 -5.16 2.57
N GLY A 501 -61.16 -5.60 3.83
CA GLY A 501 -60.50 -6.86 4.21
C GLY A 501 -59.99 -6.90 5.66
N ASN A 502 -60.85 -7.24 6.64
CA ASN A 502 -60.49 -7.42 8.06
C ASN A 502 -60.21 -8.90 8.40
N PHE A 503 -59.88 -9.17 9.68
CA PHE A 503 -59.82 -10.49 10.37
C PHE A 503 -58.49 -11.29 10.26
N ARG A 504 -58.07 -12.11 11.25
CA ARG A 504 -58.20 -12.10 12.74
C ARG A 504 -57.30 -13.23 13.30
N GLY A 505 -56.73 -13.05 14.49
CA GLY A 505 -56.17 -14.15 15.32
C GLY A 505 -54.74 -14.61 14.97
N GLY A 506 -54.02 -15.25 15.89
CA GLY A 506 -54.35 -15.45 17.32
C GLY A 506 -53.36 -16.36 18.08
N GLY A 507 -53.21 -16.11 19.38
CA GLY A 507 -52.40 -16.91 20.32
C GLY A 507 -50.87 -16.65 20.27
N GLY A 508 -50.12 -16.83 21.38
CA GLY A 508 -50.58 -17.04 22.76
C GLY A 508 -49.48 -17.58 23.70
N ALA A 509 -49.25 -16.88 24.82
CA ALA A 509 -48.38 -17.26 25.96
C ALA A 509 -46.86 -17.48 25.68
N GLY A 510 -45.95 -17.28 26.65
CA GLY A 510 -46.11 -16.61 27.94
C GLY A 510 -45.03 -16.98 28.99
N ARG A 511 -44.70 -16.03 29.88
CA ARG A 511 -43.77 -16.13 31.04
C ARG A 511 -42.27 -16.27 30.68
N GLY A 512 -41.32 -15.66 31.41
CA GLY A 512 -41.48 -14.55 32.36
C GLY A 512 -40.30 -14.24 33.30
N ASN A 513 -40.03 -12.93 33.45
CA ASN A 513 -39.65 -12.24 34.70
C ASN A 513 -38.18 -12.24 35.22
N LYS A 514 -37.76 -11.05 35.71
CA LYS A 514 -36.53 -10.69 36.49
C LYS A 514 -35.13 -10.92 35.86
N GLY A 515 -34.15 -10.02 36.00
CA GLY A 515 -34.25 -8.62 36.47
C GLY A 515 -32.91 -7.91 36.82
N GLN A 516 -32.92 -6.58 36.60
CA GLN A 516 -32.20 -5.51 37.34
C GLN A 516 -30.65 -5.37 37.35
N ARG A 517 -30.22 -4.09 37.39
CA ARG A 517 -28.85 -3.53 37.50
C ARG A 517 -27.98 -3.79 36.23
N GLY A 518 -27.30 -2.83 35.59
CA GLY A 518 -27.00 -1.43 35.91
C GLY A 518 -25.50 -1.24 36.20
N GLY A 519 -24.79 -0.19 35.74
CA GLY A 519 -25.15 0.91 34.85
C GLY A 519 -24.02 1.96 34.76
N ALA A 520 -24.00 2.78 33.70
CA ALA A 520 -22.97 3.81 33.40
C ALA A 520 -21.54 3.25 33.11
N ALA A 521 -20.58 4.01 32.55
CA ALA A 521 -20.59 5.43 32.19
C ALA A 521 -19.96 5.69 30.79
N LYS A 522 -20.45 6.73 30.09
CA LYS A 522 -19.78 7.27 28.89
C LYS A 522 -18.66 8.23 29.29
N GLY A 523 -17.41 7.79 29.17
CA GLY A 523 -16.25 8.70 29.18
C GLY A 523 -16.30 9.68 28.00
N ARG A 524 -15.87 10.93 28.21
CA ARG A 524 -16.01 12.05 27.27
C ARG A 524 -14.70 12.83 27.16
N GLY A 525 -14.22 13.08 25.94
CA GLY A 525 -13.07 13.95 25.68
C GLY A 525 -11.85 13.20 25.12
N GLY A 526 -11.03 13.90 24.32
CA GLY A 526 -9.87 13.34 23.63
C GLY A 526 -9.68 13.91 22.21
N ARG A 527 -9.53 15.24 22.08
CA ARG A 527 -9.20 15.88 20.80
C ARG A 527 -7.69 16.06 20.68
N GLY A 528 -7.10 15.45 19.65
CA GLY A 528 -5.72 15.64 19.22
C GLY A 528 -5.43 14.67 18.06
N GLY A 529 -4.55 14.97 17.12
CA GLY A 529 -3.76 16.19 16.95
C GLY A 529 -2.49 15.89 16.18
N HIS A 530 -2.37 16.38 14.94
CA HIS A 530 -1.37 15.95 13.94
C HIS A 530 -1.50 14.45 13.55
N GLY A 531 -0.91 13.96 12.46
CA GLY A 531 -0.19 14.63 11.38
C GLY A 531 0.96 13.75 10.89
N GLY A 532 1.10 13.60 9.57
CA GLY A 532 2.08 12.68 8.97
C GLY A 532 1.59 12.10 7.66
N GLY A 533 1.77 12.83 6.56
CA GLY A 533 1.65 12.26 5.22
C GLY A 533 2.91 11.45 4.91
N GLY A 534 2.91 10.17 5.27
CA GLY A 534 4.02 9.25 5.01
C GLY A 534 3.49 7.91 4.53
N HIS A 535 4.06 7.40 3.44
CA HIS A 535 3.68 6.11 2.85
C HIS A 535 4.19 4.97 3.72
N HIS A 536 3.32 4.43 4.57
CA HIS A 536 3.61 3.25 5.38
C HIS A 536 2.95 2.02 4.77
N TYR A 537 3.73 0.97 4.58
CA TYR A 537 3.27 -0.36 4.21
C TYR A 537 2.17 -0.84 5.17
N LYS A 538 1.09 -1.41 4.62
CA LYS A 538 -0.04 -2.01 5.35
C LYS A 538 0.04 -3.52 5.24
N SER A 539 0.17 -4.19 6.38
CA SER A 539 0.50 -5.61 6.41
C SER A 539 -0.72 -6.54 6.45
N LEU A 540 -0.42 -7.84 6.38
CA LEU A 540 -1.29 -9.02 6.53
C LEU A 540 -2.62 -8.80 7.28
N ASP A 541 -2.61 -8.17 8.46
CA ASP A 541 -3.78 -8.00 9.32
C ASP A 541 -4.20 -6.52 9.55
N ASP A 542 -3.59 -5.55 8.84
CA ASP A 542 -3.85 -4.10 9.00
C ASP A 542 -5.15 -3.60 8.35
N VAL A 543 -5.78 -4.43 7.52
CA VAL A 543 -6.90 -4.07 6.62
C VAL A 543 -8.29 -4.02 7.31
N GLY A 544 -8.33 -3.56 8.56
CA GLY A 544 -9.57 -3.37 9.35
C GLY A 544 -9.92 -1.92 9.74
N GLY A 545 -9.02 -0.95 9.53
CA GLY A 545 -9.21 0.44 9.93
C GLY A 545 -10.26 1.20 9.10
N ARG A 546 -11.09 2.03 9.74
CA ARG A 546 -12.26 2.68 9.11
C ARG A 546 -11.92 3.89 8.22
N ASP A 547 -10.64 4.15 7.98
CA ASP A 547 -10.11 5.37 7.35
C ASP A 547 -10.14 5.35 5.81
N SER A 548 -10.88 4.41 5.22
CA SER A 548 -10.85 4.13 3.77
C SER A 548 -11.65 5.12 2.89
N GLN A 549 -11.88 6.37 3.33
CA GLN A 549 -12.63 7.40 2.58
C GLN A 549 -12.03 8.81 2.72
N GLY A 550 -10.90 9.06 2.04
CA GLY A 550 -10.43 10.41 1.72
C GLY A 550 -8.91 10.52 1.51
N GLY A 551 -8.46 10.68 0.25
CA GLY A 551 -7.06 11.03 -0.06
C GLY A 551 -6.48 10.46 -1.36
N PHE A 552 -6.90 9.25 -1.77
CA PHE A 552 -6.27 8.45 -2.84
C PHE A 552 -6.36 8.99 -4.28
N ALA A 553 -6.73 10.25 -4.49
CA ALA A 553 -6.70 10.90 -5.81
C ALA A 553 -5.35 11.56 -6.15
N GLN A 554 -4.45 11.74 -5.18
CA GLN A 554 -3.19 12.50 -5.37
C GLN A 554 -1.96 11.63 -5.71
N MET A 555 -2.07 10.31 -5.68
CA MET A 555 -0.95 9.34 -5.59
C MET A 555 -0.47 8.72 -6.93
N TYR A 556 -0.93 9.19 -8.10
CA TYR A 556 -0.78 8.44 -9.37
C TYR A 556 0.34 8.93 -10.32
N GLU A 557 1.25 9.76 -9.84
CA GLU A 557 2.24 10.50 -10.64
C GLU A 557 3.64 10.37 -10.01
N ASP A 558 4.65 10.33 -10.87
CA ASP A 558 6.02 9.96 -10.52
C ASP A 558 6.76 11.04 -9.71
N GLU A 559 6.98 10.80 -8.42
CA GLU A 559 8.01 11.48 -7.63
C GLU A 559 9.41 11.00 -8.10
N PRO A 560 10.32 11.88 -8.53
CA PRO A 560 11.71 11.50 -8.76
C PRO A 560 12.41 11.28 -7.41
N HIS A 561 12.87 10.06 -7.14
CA HIS A 561 13.61 9.75 -5.91
C HIS A 561 14.88 10.61 -5.80
N THR A 562 14.83 11.64 -4.95
CA THR A 562 15.95 12.52 -4.66
C THR A 562 17.01 11.82 -3.81
N ARG A 563 18.26 12.28 -3.92
CA ARG A 563 19.41 11.69 -3.21
C ARG A 563 19.27 11.89 -1.70
N PHE A 564 19.25 10.80 -0.94
CA PHE A 564 19.52 10.87 0.50
C PHE A 564 20.97 10.46 0.80
N GLN A 565 21.67 11.37 1.48
CA GLN A 565 23.09 11.25 1.80
C GLN A 565 23.32 10.30 2.98
N ASN A 566 24.55 9.78 3.11
CA ASN A 566 25.02 9.17 4.36
C ASN A 566 24.78 10.14 5.52
N GLN A 567 23.96 9.73 6.49
CA GLN A 567 23.96 10.33 7.83
C GLN A 567 24.77 9.43 8.78
N ASN A 568 25.55 10.08 9.64
CA ASN A 568 26.61 9.42 10.42
C ASN A 568 26.04 8.57 11.56
N ILE A 569 26.56 7.35 11.72
CA ILE A 569 26.48 6.60 12.97
C ILE A 569 27.70 6.99 13.84
N PRO A 570 27.55 7.23 15.15
CA PRO A 570 28.68 7.56 16.02
C PRO A 570 29.74 6.45 16.04
N LYS A 571 31.01 6.83 15.90
CA LYS A 571 32.13 5.90 16.14
C LYS A 571 32.38 5.77 17.64
N GLY A 572 32.43 4.54 18.14
CA GLY A 572 32.94 4.25 19.48
C GLY A 572 34.43 4.61 19.63
N PRO A 573 34.94 4.69 20.87
CA PRO A 573 36.28 5.22 21.14
C PRO A 573 37.39 4.35 20.54
N SER A 574 38.22 4.97 19.70
CA SER A 574 39.43 4.36 19.14
C SER A 574 40.59 4.40 20.15
N ASN A 575 41.06 3.24 20.60
CA ASN A 575 42.26 3.14 21.44
C ASN A 575 43.53 3.10 20.56
N PRO A 576 44.58 3.93 20.80
CA PRO A 576 45.75 4.04 19.93
C PRO A 576 46.95 3.16 20.35
N GLY A 577 47.73 2.72 19.36
CA GLY A 577 49.03 2.02 19.50
C GLY A 577 49.02 0.62 18.87
N ASN A 578 49.77 0.31 17.82
CA ASN A 578 51.23 0.49 17.65
C ASN A 578 51.60 0.64 16.15
N PRO A 579 52.82 1.12 15.76
CA PRO A 579 53.15 1.41 14.36
C PRO A 579 54.05 0.38 13.64
N GLY A 580 53.91 0.31 12.32
CA GLY A 580 54.95 -0.11 11.36
C GLY A 580 54.97 -1.57 10.89
N PHE A 581 54.97 -1.79 9.57
CA PHE A 581 56.21 -2.04 8.82
C PHE A 581 56.03 -1.84 7.29
N TYR A 582 57.06 -2.15 6.49
CA TYR A 582 57.27 -1.69 5.10
C TYR A 582 56.82 -2.65 3.98
N GLY A 583 56.50 -2.07 2.80
CA GLY A 583 56.68 -2.68 1.46
C GLY A 583 55.49 -3.51 0.89
N GLY A 584 55.35 -3.67 -0.43
CA GLY A 584 56.04 -2.99 -1.55
C GLY A 584 56.05 -3.78 -2.88
N GLY A 585 55.34 -3.29 -3.91
CA GLY A 585 55.33 -3.86 -5.28
C GLY A 585 54.54 -5.18 -5.45
N GLY A 586 54.20 -5.65 -6.67
CA GLY A 586 54.23 -4.97 -7.98
C GLY A 586 54.29 -5.90 -9.21
N GLY A 587 53.38 -5.72 -10.17
CA GLY A 587 53.57 -6.07 -11.60
C GLY A 587 53.11 -7.46 -12.11
N GLY A 588 52.64 -7.47 -13.38
CA GLY A 588 52.47 -8.66 -14.24
C GLY A 588 51.17 -9.48 -14.07
N GLY A 589 50.64 -10.15 -15.12
CA GLY A 589 50.98 -10.09 -16.55
C GLY A 589 50.66 -11.38 -17.34
N GLY A 590 49.87 -11.28 -18.42
CA GLY A 590 49.56 -12.38 -19.36
C GLY A 590 48.26 -13.14 -19.08
N GLY A 591 47.69 -13.90 -20.03
CA GLY A 591 48.06 -14.02 -21.46
C GLY A 591 47.85 -15.43 -22.05
N GLY A 592 46.79 -15.62 -22.85
CA GLY A 592 46.49 -16.86 -23.59
C GLY A 592 44.97 -16.99 -23.79
N GLN A 593 44.39 -16.78 -24.98
CA GLN A 593 44.47 -17.51 -26.26
C GLN A 593 43.71 -18.84 -26.32
N GLN A 594 42.62 -18.79 -27.10
CA GLN A 594 42.14 -19.80 -28.05
C GLN A 594 41.86 -21.24 -27.60
N GLN A 595 40.60 -21.66 -27.76
CA GLN A 595 40.30 -22.65 -28.80
C GLN A 595 38.91 -22.44 -29.40
N GLN A 596 38.79 -22.60 -30.72
CA GLN A 596 37.52 -22.75 -31.43
C GLN A 596 37.40 -24.20 -31.89
N GLN A 597 36.19 -24.76 -31.87
CA GLN A 597 35.83 -25.87 -32.75
C GLN A 597 34.48 -25.60 -33.40
N GLN A 598 34.43 -25.83 -34.72
CA GLN A 598 33.21 -25.86 -35.51
C GLN A 598 32.82 -27.33 -35.75
N GLN A 599 31.52 -27.63 -35.79
CA GLN A 599 31.01 -28.76 -36.56
C GLN A 599 29.76 -28.35 -37.33
N GLN A 600 29.48 -29.07 -38.42
CA GLN A 600 28.61 -28.62 -39.49
C GLN A 600 27.27 -29.35 -39.55
N GLN A 601 26.24 -28.57 -39.88
CA GLN A 601 25.07 -28.88 -40.72
C GLN A 601 24.73 -30.36 -41.02
N GLN A 602 23.44 -30.69 -40.87
CA GLN A 602 22.74 -31.50 -41.86
C GLN A 602 21.31 -30.98 -42.06
N PHE A 603 20.75 -31.21 -43.26
CA PHE A 603 19.45 -30.66 -43.69
C PHE A 603 18.31 -31.66 -43.50
N GLY A 604 17.12 -31.16 -43.13
CA GLY A 604 15.85 -31.87 -43.20
C GLY A 604 14.73 -30.92 -43.67
N ARG A 605 13.89 -31.36 -44.61
CA ARG A 605 12.78 -30.57 -45.20
C ARG A 605 11.42 -30.90 -44.54
N PRO A 606 10.40 -30.02 -44.68
CA PRO A 606 9.28 -29.98 -43.74
C PRO A 606 8.15 -30.97 -44.03
N GLY A 607 7.43 -31.36 -42.97
CA GLY A 607 6.12 -31.99 -43.06
C GLY A 607 4.99 -31.02 -42.67
N ASN A 608 3.90 -31.01 -43.42
CA ASN A 608 2.68 -30.30 -43.07
C ASN A 608 1.99 -30.95 -41.87
N ASN A 609 1.43 -30.13 -40.96
CA ASN A 609 0.15 -30.45 -40.33
C ASN A 609 -0.52 -29.23 -39.69
N GLN A 610 -1.76 -28.96 -40.09
CA GLN A 610 -2.81 -28.38 -39.24
C GLN A 610 -3.25 -29.45 -38.20
N PRO A 611 -3.93 -29.13 -37.08
CA PRO A 611 -5.05 -28.17 -37.01
C PRO A 611 -5.18 -27.37 -35.68
N GLY A 612 -6.33 -26.69 -35.51
CA GLY A 612 -6.86 -26.34 -34.19
C GLY A 612 -6.79 -24.85 -33.83
N GLY A 613 -7.81 -24.08 -34.20
CA GLY A 613 -7.98 -22.71 -33.71
C GLY A 613 -8.53 -22.67 -32.29
N GLY A 614 -7.79 -22.05 -31.36
CA GLY A 614 -8.24 -21.73 -30.00
C GLY A 614 -8.03 -20.25 -29.71
N ALA A 615 -9.08 -19.54 -29.27
CA ALA A 615 -9.01 -18.10 -29.03
C ALA A 615 -8.28 -17.78 -27.71
N GLY A 616 -7.12 -17.13 -27.80
CA GLY A 616 -6.23 -16.82 -26.67
C GLY A 616 -5.53 -15.46 -26.78
N GLY A 617 -6.28 -14.40 -27.11
CA GLY A 617 -5.75 -13.03 -27.09
C GLY A 617 -5.65 -12.49 -25.66
N GLY A 618 -4.49 -11.96 -25.27
CA GLY A 618 -4.33 -11.30 -23.96
C GLY A 618 -2.90 -11.02 -23.49
N VAL A 619 -1.88 -11.74 -23.99
CA VAL A 619 -0.49 -11.61 -23.48
C VAL A 619 0.39 -10.72 -24.38
N SER A 620 0.16 -10.72 -25.70
CA SER A 620 1.07 -10.12 -26.69
C SER A 620 1.11 -8.59 -26.74
N GLU A 621 0.17 -7.88 -26.10
CA GLU A 621 0.16 -6.41 -26.14
C GLU A 621 1.13 -5.77 -25.13
N LEU A 622 1.41 -6.40 -23.99
CA LEU A 622 2.09 -5.75 -22.85
C LEU A 622 3.55 -5.34 -23.13
N ASN A 623 4.23 -5.99 -24.08
CA ASN A 623 5.63 -5.73 -24.40
C ASN A 623 5.90 -4.33 -25.02
N ASN A 624 4.85 -3.56 -25.35
CA ASN A 624 4.97 -2.22 -25.97
C ASN A 624 4.62 -1.05 -25.02
N TYR A 625 4.51 -1.29 -23.71
CA TYR A 625 3.93 -0.31 -22.75
C TYR A 625 4.85 0.16 -21.60
N TYR A 626 6.12 -0.26 -21.55
CA TYR A 626 7.11 0.14 -20.52
C TYR A 626 8.45 0.50 -21.14
#